data_AF-A0A7X6XZS3-F1
#
_entry.id   AF-A0A7X6XZS3-F1
#
_cell.length_a   1.000
_cell.length_b   1.000
_cell.length_c   1.000
_cell.angle_alpha   90.00
_cell.angle_beta   90.00
_cell.angle_gamma   90.00
#
_symmetry.space_group_name_H-M   'P 1'
#
loop_
_entity.id
_entity.type
_entity.pdbx_description
1 polymer ?
#
loop_
_entity_poly.entity_id
_entity_poly.type
_entity_poly.pdbx_seq_one_letter_code
_entity_poly.pdbx_strand_id
1 'polypeptide(L)'
;MKKLAAFISTIIVVVLIASTYIYINQKPVELKKYSQPNTNVEIKEEALSPVNDEKFSYSLQKNELNITYNKGLNWTKVDIETDLLFQGEYQGNKKELIKDSYIINEDLVAFLYTEYTNDNLQRILLKYSYDKGSTWEESVVVDDFPVIRYRKVDFLTGNFGYVIISGGRTMSQEYSAIYLTRDGGETWEKTSELPSTRLIAFGAFIDEKTGFLSYGTISPEEPDFYVTNDSGSSWNQSNFEIPEIYEEVFVQAEVPIKVKEGLEVLVNQGPNGDYKGNKVKGKFISEDNGFNWIFDGEVNIDETK
;
A
#
# COMPACT_ATOMS: atom_id res chain seq x y z
N MET A 1 -1.00 -6.10 -88.57
CA MET A 1 -0.73 -5.77 -87.15
C MET A 1 -1.95 -5.24 -86.39
N LYS A 2 -2.78 -4.32 -86.92
CA LYS A 2 -4.01 -3.85 -86.22
C LYS A 2 -5.09 -4.93 -85.94
N LYS A 3 -5.25 -5.94 -86.83
CA LYS A 3 -6.23 -7.03 -86.62
C LYS A 3 -5.84 -8.04 -85.53
N LEU A 4 -4.54 -8.18 -85.25
CA LEU A 4 -4.03 -9.12 -84.22
C LEU A 4 -4.20 -8.52 -82.81
N ALA A 5 -3.95 -7.22 -82.64
CA ALA A 5 -4.14 -6.52 -81.37
C ALA A 5 -5.63 -6.46 -80.96
N ALA A 6 -6.54 -6.26 -81.91
CA ALA A 6 -7.98 -6.30 -81.64
C ALA A 6 -8.44 -7.69 -81.17
N PHE A 7 -7.90 -8.77 -81.75
CA PHE A 7 -8.26 -10.14 -81.36
C PHE A 7 -7.80 -10.49 -79.94
N ILE A 8 -6.59 -10.08 -79.55
CA ILE A 8 -6.05 -10.31 -78.20
C ILE A 8 -6.83 -9.51 -77.15
N SER A 9 -7.21 -8.26 -77.46
CA SER A 9 -8.00 -7.44 -76.54
C SER A 9 -9.40 -8.04 -76.27
N THR A 10 -10.04 -8.64 -77.28
CA THR A 10 -11.36 -9.27 -77.10
C THR A 10 -11.26 -10.51 -76.21
N ILE A 11 -10.19 -11.31 -76.32
CA ILE A 11 -9.98 -12.49 -75.49
C ILE A 11 -9.82 -12.10 -74.01
N ILE A 12 -9.06 -11.04 -73.71
CA ILE A 12 -8.84 -10.59 -72.33
C ILE A 12 -10.16 -10.16 -71.67
N VAL A 13 -11.01 -9.44 -72.41
CA VAL A 13 -12.32 -8.99 -71.90
C VAL A 13 -13.25 -10.19 -71.64
N VAL A 14 -13.25 -11.19 -72.52
CA VAL A 14 -14.07 -12.40 -72.33
C VAL A 14 -13.59 -13.22 -71.12
N VAL A 15 -12.28 -13.33 -70.92
CA VAL A 15 -11.72 -14.03 -69.74
C VAL A 15 -12.07 -13.30 -68.45
N LEU A 16 -11.99 -11.96 -68.44
CA LEU A 16 -12.38 -11.17 -67.27
C LEU A 16 -13.86 -11.36 -66.94
N ILE A 17 -14.76 -11.23 -67.92
CA ILE A 17 -16.21 -11.41 -67.70
C ILE A 17 -16.52 -12.83 -67.21
N ALA A 18 -15.87 -13.85 -67.79
CA ALA A 18 -16.03 -15.24 -67.35
C ALA A 18 -15.53 -15.44 -65.91
N SER A 19 -14.40 -14.84 -65.54
CA SER A 19 -13.85 -14.93 -64.18
C SER A 19 -14.76 -14.26 -63.14
N THR A 20 -15.33 -13.09 -63.46
CA THR A 20 -16.27 -12.39 -62.58
C THR A 20 -17.57 -13.17 -62.44
N TYR A 21 -18.04 -13.78 -63.54
CA TYR A 21 -19.24 -14.63 -63.51
C TYR A 21 -19.02 -15.90 -62.66
N ILE A 22 -17.84 -16.51 -62.71
CA ILE A 22 -17.50 -17.64 -61.85
C ILE A 22 -17.43 -17.20 -60.39
N TYR A 23 -16.81 -16.06 -60.08
CA TYR A 23 -16.69 -15.55 -58.71
C TYR A 23 -18.06 -15.23 -58.09
N ILE A 24 -18.94 -14.54 -58.83
CA ILE A 24 -20.29 -14.17 -58.34
C ILE A 24 -21.18 -15.40 -58.14
N ASN A 25 -21.00 -16.46 -58.93
CA ASN A 25 -21.80 -17.69 -58.84
C ASN A 25 -21.20 -18.77 -57.93
N GLN A 26 -20.08 -18.49 -57.23
CA GLN A 26 -19.66 -19.34 -56.14
C GLN A 26 -20.66 -19.23 -55.00
N LYS A 27 -21.34 -20.35 -54.70
CA LYS A 27 -22.22 -20.44 -53.54
C LYS A 27 -21.42 -20.10 -52.28
N PRO A 28 -21.96 -19.28 -51.36
CA PRO A 28 -21.28 -19.01 -50.10
C PRO A 28 -21.00 -20.33 -49.38
N VAL A 29 -19.79 -20.47 -48.84
CA VAL A 29 -19.41 -21.63 -48.02
C VAL A 29 -20.33 -21.63 -46.79
N GLU A 30 -21.18 -22.64 -46.66
CA GLU A 30 -21.94 -22.85 -45.43
C GLU A 30 -20.98 -23.14 -44.28
N LEU A 31 -20.90 -22.21 -43.32
CA LEU A 31 -20.24 -22.48 -42.05
C LEU A 31 -21.01 -23.60 -41.34
N LYS A 32 -20.36 -24.76 -41.17
CA LYS A 32 -20.86 -25.81 -40.27
C LYS A 32 -21.05 -25.19 -38.89
N LYS A 33 -22.30 -25.07 -38.44
CA LYS A 33 -22.60 -24.82 -37.03
C LYS A 33 -22.12 -26.02 -36.24
N TYR A 34 -21.00 -25.86 -35.53
CA TYR A 34 -20.61 -26.83 -34.50
C TYR A 34 -21.62 -26.70 -33.36
N SER A 35 -22.44 -27.72 -33.15
CA SER A 35 -23.17 -27.89 -31.90
C SER A 35 -22.14 -28.09 -30.80
N GLN A 36 -22.02 -27.12 -29.88
CA GLN A 36 -21.24 -27.34 -28.67
C GLN A 36 -21.93 -28.45 -27.87
N PRO A 37 -21.20 -29.50 -27.43
CA PRO A 37 -21.76 -30.44 -26.48
C PRO A 37 -22.12 -29.68 -25.21
N ASN A 38 -23.38 -29.77 -24.77
CA ASN A 38 -23.84 -29.31 -23.46
C ASN A 38 -23.05 -30.07 -22.39
N THR A 39 -21.90 -29.52 -22.06
CA THR A 39 -21.18 -29.86 -20.85
C THR A 39 -21.69 -28.83 -19.85
N ASN A 40 -22.63 -29.24 -19.00
CA ASN A 40 -22.81 -28.56 -17.73
C ASN A 40 -21.50 -28.75 -16.97
N VAL A 41 -20.50 -27.91 -17.28
CA VAL A 41 -19.37 -27.70 -16.40
C VAL A 41 -19.98 -26.94 -15.24
N GLU A 42 -20.31 -27.68 -14.20
CA GLU A 42 -20.52 -27.12 -12.88
C GLU A 42 -19.17 -26.46 -12.54
N ILE A 43 -19.07 -25.14 -12.78
CA ILE A 43 -17.92 -24.36 -12.36
C ILE A 43 -17.97 -24.43 -10.85
N LYS A 44 -17.19 -25.36 -10.28
CA LYS A 44 -17.02 -25.47 -8.85
C LYS A 44 -16.35 -24.18 -8.43
N GLU A 45 -17.16 -23.26 -7.89
CA GLU A 45 -16.72 -21.93 -7.53
C GLU A 45 -15.50 -22.08 -6.61
N GLU A 46 -14.39 -21.45 -7.00
CA GLU A 46 -13.14 -21.59 -6.25
C GLU A 46 -13.37 -21.08 -4.83
N ALA A 47 -13.07 -21.93 -3.85
CA ALA A 47 -13.22 -21.58 -2.45
C ALA A 47 -12.21 -20.49 -2.08
N LEU A 48 -12.60 -19.59 -1.17
CA LEU A 48 -11.70 -18.55 -0.70
C LEU A 48 -10.48 -19.18 -0.01
N SER A 49 -9.32 -18.60 -0.25
CA SER A 49 -8.04 -18.94 0.38
C SER A 49 -7.46 -17.70 1.07
N PRO A 50 -6.85 -17.86 2.26
CA PRO A 50 -6.21 -16.77 2.96
C PRO A 50 -4.94 -16.31 2.24
N VAL A 51 -4.58 -15.04 2.42
CA VAL A 51 -3.36 -14.45 1.83
C VAL A 51 -2.08 -15.04 2.43
N ASN A 52 -2.16 -15.59 3.64
CA ASN A 52 -1.06 -16.18 4.39
C ASN A 52 -1.57 -17.30 5.32
N ASP A 53 -0.64 -18.05 5.92
CA ASP A 53 -0.95 -19.20 6.79
C ASP A 53 -1.27 -18.81 8.25
N GLU A 54 -1.49 -17.52 8.51
CA GLU A 54 -1.77 -16.99 9.85
C GLU A 54 -3.17 -17.37 10.34
N LYS A 55 -3.34 -17.44 11.67
CA LYS A 55 -4.66 -17.72 12.28
C LYS A 55 -5.69 -16.66 11.89
N PHE A 56 -5.27 -15.40 11.93
CA PHE A 56 -6.05 -14.23 11.55
C PHE A 56 -5.56 -13.75 10.19
N SER A 57 -6.44 -13.76 9.19
CA SER A 57 -6.04 -13.47 7.81
C SER A 57 -7.22 -12.91 7.01
N TYR A 58 -7.01 -12.65 5.73
CA TYR A 58 -8.02 -12.16 4.81
C TYR A 58 -7.84 -12.74 3.40
N SER A 59 -8.84 -12.50 2.55
CA SER A 59 -8.83 -12.79 1.12
C SER A 59 -9.39 -11.59 0.36
N LEU A 60 -8.80 -11.31 -0.81
CA LEU A 60 -9.26 -10.31 -1.79
C LEU A 60 -9.79 -11.00 -3.07
N GLN A 61 -10.01 -12.31 -3.03
CA GLN A 61 -10.53 -13.06 -4.17
C GLN A 61 -11.96 -12.63 -4.50
N LYS A 62 -12.34 -12.82 -5.77
CA LYS A 62 -13.68 -12.47 -6.28
C LYS A 62 -14.04 -10.99 -6.16
N ASN A 63 -13.04 -10.11 -6.04
CA ASN A 63 -13.21 -8.66 -5.87
C ASN A 63 -13.97 -8.30 -4.58
N GLU A 64 -13.77 -9.10 -3.53
CA GLU A 64 -14.38 -8.91 -2.22
C GLU A 64 -13.32 -9.01 -1.13
N LEU A 65 -13.44 -8.17 -0.10
CA LEU A 65 -12.66 -8.32 1.13
C LEU A 65 -13.39 -9.27 2.07
N ASN A 66 -12.74 -10.38 2.42
CA ASN A 66 -13.23 -11.35 3.39
C ASN A 66 -12.18 -11.59 4.47
N ILE A 67 -12.56 -11.64 5.73
CA ILE A 67 -11.67 -11.94 6.86
C ILE A 67 -11.91 -13.34 7.41
N THR A 68 -10.88 -13.93 8.01
CA THR A 68 -10.96 -15.22 8.68
C THR A 68 -10.19 -15.20 10.01
N TYR A 69 -10.73 -15.91 11.00
CA TYR A 69 -10.13 -16.09 12.32
C TYR A 69 -9.68 -17.54 12.59
N ASN A 70 -9.76 -18.39 11.56
CA ASN A 70 -9.53 -19.82 11.67
C ASN A 70 -8.92 -20.40 10.39
N LYS A 71 -7.92 -19.70 9.83
CA LYS A 71 -7.14 -20.16 8.66
C LYS A 71 -7.99 -20.49 7.43
N GLY A 72 -9.05 -19.72 7.18
CA GLY A 72 -9.90 -19.86 6.00
C GLY A 72 -10.99 -20.93 6.11
N LEU A 73 -11.23 -21.51 7.30
CA LEU A 73 -12.36 -22.44 7.50
C LEU A 73 -13.71 -21.70 7.46
N ASN A 74 -13.76 -20.50 8.04
CA ASN A 74 -14.91 -19.60 7.99
C ASN A 74 -14.49 -18.22 7.49
N TRP A 75 -15.42 -17.55 6.83
CA TRP A 75 -15.22 -16.25 6.21
C TRP A 75 -16.32 -15.28 6.62
N THR A 76 -15.92 -14.06 6.94
CA THR A 76 -16.82 -12.93 7.14
C THR A 76 -16.54 -11.90 6.06
N LYS A 77 -17.55 -11.59 5.24
CA LYS A 77 -17.42 -10.54 4.23
C LYS A 77 -17.38 -9.18 4.90
N VAL A 78 -16.46 -8.32 4.45
CA VAL A 78 -16.36 -6.93 4.87
C VAL A 78 -17.00 -6.07 3.79
N ASP A 79 -17.94 -5.21 4.19
CA ASP A 79 -18.65 -4.32 3.26
C ASP A 79 -17.79 -3.07 2.95
N ILE A 80 -16.75 -3.29 2.14
CA ILE A 80 -15.86 -2.29 1.55
C ILE A 80 -15.58 -2.72 0.11
N GLU A 81 -15.79 -1.82 -0.84
CA GLU A 81 -15.35 -2.04 -2.22
C GLU A 81 -13.83 -2.10 -2.28
N THR A 82 -13.28 -3.17 -2.87
CA THR A 82 -11.84 -3.45 -2.80
C THR A 82 -10.98 -2.36 -3.43
N ASP A 83 -11.49 -1.64 -4.43
CA ASP A 83 -10.76 -0.54 -5.07
C ASP A 83 -10.49 0.64 -4.12
N LEU A 84 -11.35 0.87 -3.12
CA LEU A 84 -11.18 1.94 -2.12
C LEU A 84 -9.97 1.71 -1.22
N LEU A 85 -9.61 0.45 -0.97
CA LEU A 85 -8.44 0.06 -0.17
C LEU A 85 -7.11 0.39 -0.87
N PHE A 86 -7.15 0.59 -2.19
CA PHE A 86 -5.97 0.80 -3.04
C PHE A 86 -5.92 2.18 -3.72
N GLN A 87 -6.85 3.07 -3.41
CA GLN A 87 -6.84 4.44 -3.93
C GLN A 87 -5.60 5.22 -3.50
N GLY A 88 -5.39 6.41 -4.09
CA GLY A 88 -4.20 7.22 -3.87
C GLY A 88 -3.09 6.93 -4.88
N GLU A 89 -1.84 7.20 -4.49
CA GLU A 89 -0.66 6.99 -5.33
C GLU A 89 -0.17 5.53 -5.35
N TYR A 90 -0.88 4.58 -4.74
CA TYR A 90 -0.42 3.19 -4.64
C TYR A 90 -0.30 2.51 -6.01
N GLN A 91 0.92 2.05 -6.34
CA GLN A 91 1.25 1.35 -7.60
C GLN A 91 1.62 -0.12 -7.39
N GLY A 92 1.43 -0.65 -6.18
CA GLY A 92 1.78 -2.03 -5.85
C GLY A 92 0.80 -3.05 -6.42
N ASN A 93 1.00 -4.32 -6.06
CA ASN A 93 0.05 -5.36 -6.44
C ASN A 93 -1.24 -5.18 -5.64
N LYS A 94 -2.41 -5.28 -6.29
CA LYS A 94 -3.72 -5.23 -5.61
C LYS A 94 -4.20 -6.62 -5.15
N LYS A 95 -3.27 -7.53 -4.87
CA LYS A 95 -3.58 -8.89 -4.40
C LYS A 95 -3.45 -9.01 -2.88
N GLU A 96 -2.71 -8.11 -2.27
CA GLU A 96 -2.52 -7.98 -0.83
C GLU A 96 -2.85 -6.56 -0.42
N LEU A 97 -3.45 -6.37 0.75
CA LEU A 97 -3.70 -5.04 1.33
C LEU A 97 -2.40 -4.27 1.49
N ILE A 98 -2.49 -2.94 1.38
CA ILE A 98 -1.34 -2.06 1.61
C ILE A 98 -0.82 -2.30 3.02
N LYS A 99 0.49 -2.57 3.15
CA LYS A 99 1.12 -2.75 4.45
C LYS A 99 0.80 -1.55 5.35
N ASP A 100 0.56 -1.83 6.63
CA ASP A 100 0.24 -0.84 7.66
C ASP A 100 -1.11 -0.12 7.51
N SER A 101 -1.92 -0.42 6.48
CA SER A 101 -3.25 0.20 6.28
C SER A 101 -4.41 -0.60 6.90
N TYR A 102 -4.11 -1.63 7.69
CA TYR A 102 -5.11 -2.52 8.28
C TYR A 102 -4.59 -3.19 9.54
N ILE A 103 -5.51 -3.64 10.38
CA ILE A 103 -5.26 -4.44 11.58
C ILE A 103 -6.18 -5.65 11.51
N ILE A 104 -5.64 -6.85 11.72
CA ILE A 104 -6.44 -8.06 11.94
C ILE A 104 -5.77 -8.85 13.06
N ASN A 105 -6.33 -8.78 14.25
CA ASN A 105 -5.89 -9.57 15.40
C ASN A 105 -7.10 -10.14 16.15
N GLU A 106 -6.92 -10.68 17.34
CA GLU A 106 -8.02 -11.33 18.09
C GLU A 106 -9.09 -10.34 18.57
N ASP A 107 -8.69 -9.10 18.87
CA ASP A 107 -9.48 -8.11 19.59
C ASP A 107 -10.03 -7.00 18.67
N LEU A 108 -9.34 -6.74 17.55
CA LEU A 108 -9.66 -5.68 16.61
C LEU A 108 -9.39 -6.12 15.17
N VAL A 109 -10.36 -5.83 14.31
CA VAL A 109 -10.14 -5.73 12.87
C VAL A 109 -10.45 -4.32 12.40
N ALA A 110 -9.54 -3.72 11.64
CA ALA A 110 -9.70 -2.37 11.13
C ALA A 110 -9.09 -2.21 9.73
N PHE A 111 -9.71 -1.38 8.89
CA PHE A 111 -9.27 -1.09 7.53
C PHE A 111 -9.29 0.41 7.29
N LEU A 112 -8.11 1.00 7.00
CA LEU A 112 -7.96 2.39 6.62
C LEU A 112 -8.05 2.51 5.10
N TYR A 113 -9.06 3.22 4.62
CA TYR A 113 -9.34 3.35 3.19
C TYR A 113 -9.74 4.78 2.83
N THR A 114 -9.85 5.06 1.52
CA THR A 114 -10.11 6.42 1.05
C THR A 114 -11.19 6.45 -0.01
N GLU A 115 -11.89 7.57 -0.07
CA GLU A 115 -12.87 7.88 -1.10
C GLU A 115 -12.59 9.28 -1.66
N TYR A 116 -12.64 9.45 -2.97
CA TYR A 116 -12.51 10.78 -3.57
C TYR A 116 -13.74 11.64 -3.26
N THR A 117 -13.52 12.80 -2.66
CA THR A 117 -14.56 13.82 -2.48
C THR A 117 -14.64 14.74 -3.70
N ASN A 118 -13.52 14.91 -4.42
CA ASN A 118 -13.40 15.52 -5.74
C ASN A 118 -12.11 15.07 -6.44
N ASP A 119 -11.78 15.66 -7.60
CA ASP A 119 -10.63 15.26 -8.42
C ASP A 119 -9.27 15.30 -7.69
N ASN A 120 -9.12 16.10 -6.62
CA ASN A 120 -7.85 16.32 -5.94
C ASN A 120 -7.86 16.03 -4.44
N LEU A 121 -9.04 15.80 -3.86
CA LEU A 121 -9.22 15.55 -2.43
C LEU A 121 -9.90 14.21 -2.18
N GLN A 122 -9.51 13.62 -1.05
CA GLN A 122 -10.02 12.36 -0.56
C GLN A 122 -10.44 12.51 0.89
N ARG A 123 -11.52 11.81 1.23
CA ARG A 123 -11.88 11.49 2.60
C ARG A 123 -11.13 10.24 3.03
N ILE A 124 -10.60 10.25 4.25
CA ILE A 124 -9.92 9.13 4.87
C ILE A 124 -10.84 8.52 5.93
N LEU A 125 -11.12 7.23 5.79
CA LEU A 125 -12.12 6.50 6.57
C LEU A 125 -11.44 5.33 7.28
N LEU A 126 -11.91 5.03 8.50
CA LEU A 126 -11.58 3.80 9.20
C LEU A 126 -12.86 2.99 9.40
N LYS A 127 -12.91 1.78 8.83
CA LYS A 127 -13.94 0.78 9.18
C LYS A 127 -13.34 -0.22 10.16
N TYR A 128 -14.01 -0.49 11.26
CA TYR A 128 -13.48 -1.35 12.31
C TYR A 128 -14.55 -2.18 13.02
N SER A 129 -14.10 -3.22 13.73
CA SER A 129 -14.93 -4.12 14.51
C SER A 129 -14.15 -4.71 15.68
N TYR A 130 -14.78 -4.73 16.85
CA TYR A 130 -14.27 -5.34 18.09
C TYR A 130 -14.86 -6.74 18.36
N ASP A 131 -15.73 -7.25 17.48
CA ASP A 131 -16.46 -8.51 17.66
C ASP A 131 -16.27 -9.48 16.48
N LYS A 132 -15.07 -9.42 15.89
CA LYS A 132 -14.62 -10.31 14.82
C LYS A 132 -15.42 -10.18 13.52
N GLY A 133 -15.94 -8.98 13.27
CA GLY A 133 -16.73 -8.63 12.09
C GLY A 133 -18.22 -9.00 12.18
N SER A 134 -18.73 -9.24 13.39
CA SER A 134 -20.17 -9.47 13.60
C SER A 134 -20.96 -8.16 13.50
N THR A 135 -20.39 -7.07 14.02
CA THR A 135 -20.83 -5.69 13.84
C THR A 135 -19.66 -4.84 13.34
N TRP A 136 -19.97 -3.76 12.62
CA TRP A 136 -18.98 -2.86 12.03
C TRP A 136 -19.34 -1.43 12.35
N GLU A 137 -18.32 -0.66 12.70
CA GLU A 137 -18.40 0.78 12.83
C GLU A 137 -17.50 1.44 11.78
N GLU A 138 -17.77 2.71 11.53
CA GLU A 138 -17.04 3.50 10.55
C GLU A 138 -16.92 4.95 11.02
N SER A 139 -15.70 5.47 10.99
CA SER A 139 -15.41 6.86 11.37
C SER A 139 -14.64 7.58 10.28
N VAL A 140 -14.85 8.88 10.21
CA VAL A 140 -14.10 9.79 9.34
C VAL A 140 -12.87 10.23 10.11
N VAL A 141 -11.68 9.89 9.60
CA VAL A 141 -10.41 10.38 10.15
C VAL A 141 -10.18 11.83 9.72
N VAL A 142 -10.43 12.11 8.44
CA VAL A 142 -10.41 13.47 7.88
C VAL A 142 -11.22 13.53 6.59
N ASP A 143 -12.00 14.60 6.41
CA ASP A 143 -12.87 14.81 5.24
C ASP A 143 -12.12 15.21 3.98
N ASP A 144 -11.16 16.13 4.11
CA ASP A 144 -10.46 16.74 2.99
C ASP A 144 -8.95 16.56 3.16
N PHE A 145 -8.41 15.56 2.48
CA PHE A 145 -6.99 15.28 2.43
C PHE A 145 -6.51 15.21 0.98
N PRO A 146 -5.31 15.73 0.63
CA PRO A 146 -4.74 15.54 -0.69
C PRO A 146 -4.62 14.04 -1.03
N VAL A 147 -4.58 13.73 -2.33
CA VAL A 147 -4.42 12.33 -2.79
C VAL A 147 -3.27 11.64 -2.04
N ILE A 148 -3.61 10.57 -1.32
CA ILE A 148 -2.74 9.95 -0.32
C ILE A 148 -1.60 9.16 -0.97
N ARG A 149 -0.41 9.21 -0.37
CA ARG A 149 0.77 8.42 -0.70
C ARG A 149 1.15 7.46 0.42
N TYR A 150 1.32 7.97 1.64
CA TYR A 150 1.63 7.17 2.82
C TYR A 150 0.39 7.02 3.69
N ARG A 151 0.21 5.83 4.28
CA ARG A 151 -0.83 5.60 5.28
C ARG A 151 -0.38 4.54 6.27
N LYS A 152 -0.69 4.77 7.54
CA LYS A 152 -0.55 3.80 8.61
C LYS A 152 -1.68 3.99 9.61
N VAL A 153 -2.23 2.89 10.10
CA VAL A 153 -3.13 2.85 11.25
C VAL A 153 -2.62 1.83 12.25
N ASP A 154 -2.74 2.14 13.54
CA ASP A 154 -2.45 1.19 14.61
C ASP A 154 -3.19 1.57 15.90
N PHE A 155 -3.41 0.58 16.77
CA PHE A 155 -4.02 0.75 18.09
C PHE A 155 -3.10 0.15 19.15
N LEU A 156 -2.60 0.99 20.06
CA LEU A 156 -1.73 0.54 21.16
C LEU A 156 -2.53 0.00 22.34
N THR A 157 -3.78 0.49 22.49
CA THR A 157 -4.75 0.00 23.46
C THR A 157 -6.13 -0.03 22.80
N GLY A 158 -7.14 -0.61 23.46
CA GLY A 158 -8.52 -0.58 22.95
C GLY A 158 -9.11 0.82 22.81
N ASN A 159 -8.50 1.84 23.43
CA ASN A 159 -8.96 3.23 23.35
C ASN A 159 -8.02 4.13 22.55
N PHE A 160 -6.71 3.91 22.65
CA PHE A 160 -5.70 4.76 22.01
C PHE A 160 -5.20 4.15 20.71
N GLY A 161 -5.34 4.91 19.63
CA GLY A 161 -4.83 4.59 18.31
C GLY A 161 -4.38 5.83 17.58
N TYR A 162 -3.70 5.61 16.46
CA TYR A 162 -3.18 6.69 15.63
C TYR A 162 -3.30 6.37 14.14
N VAL A 163 -3.43 7.41 13.34
CA VAL A 163 -3.35 7.37 11.88
C VAL A 163 -2.28 8.35 11.43
N ILE A 164 -1.31 7.87 10.65
CA ILE A 164 -0.27 8.70 10.02
C ILE A 164 -0.50 8.66 8.52
N ILE A 165 -0.69 9.82 7.91
CA ILE A 165 -0.98 9.93 6.48
C ILE A 165 -0.17 11.05 5.84
N SER A 166 0.12 10.87 4.54
CA SER A 166 0.72 11.91 3.71
C SER A 166 0.18 11.87 2.29
N GLY A 167 0.22 13.00 1.57
CA GLY A 167 -0.34 13.10 0.23
C GLY A 167 -0.01 14.41 -0.49
N GLY A 168 -0.46 14.52 -1.73
CA GLY A 168 -0.23 15.72 -2.56
C GLY A 168 1.24 15.91 -2.92
N ARG A 169 1.93 14.81 -3.25
CA ARG A 169 3.38 14.82 -3.42
C ARG A 169 3.81 15.68 -4.61
N THR A 170 4.74 16.59 -4.39
CA THR A 170 5.38 17.43 -5.42
C THR A 170 6.87 17.62 -5.11
N MET A 171 7.76 17.28 -6.05
CA MET A 171 9.22 17.52 -5.92
C MET A 171 9.82 17.00 -4.60
N SER A 172 9.52 15.76 -4.23
CA SER A 172 9.97 15.11 -2.97
C SER A 172 9.52 15.84 -1.71
N GLN A 173 8.41 16.56 -1.79
CA GLN A 173 7.68 17.12 -0.67
C GLN A 173 6.22 16.67 -0.70
N GLU A 174 5.56 16.67 0.45
CA GLU A 174 4.16 16.30 0.61
C GLU A 174 3.56 16.97 1.85
N TYR A 175 2.24 17.07 1.86
CA TYR A 175 1.50 17.37 3.08
C TYR A 175 1.40 16.09 3.91
N SER A 176 1.56 16.20 5.22
CA SER A 176 1.43 15.09 6.14
C SER A 176 0.68 15.50 7.40
N ALA A 177 0.00 14.54 8.01
CA ALA A 177 -0.77 14.75 9.22
C ALA A 177 -0.82 13.47 10.06
N ILE A 178 -0.92 13.65 11.36
CA ILE A 178 -1.20 12.59 12.33
C ILE A 178 -2.54 12.89 12.97
N TYR A 179 -3.35 11.86 13.14
CA TYR A 179 -4.59 11.89 13.89
C TYR A 179 -4.52 10.87 15.01
N LEU A 180 -4.98 11.26 16.20
CA LEU A 180 -5.04 10.40 17.37
C LEU A 180 -6.50 10.15 17.74
N THR A 181 -6.79 8.94 18.20
CA THR A 181 -8.05 8.61 18.87
C THR A 181 -7.77 8.23 20.32
N ARG A 182 -8.73 8.53 21.20
CA ARG A 182 -8.71 8.16 22.63
C ARG A 182 -9.99 7.43 23.06
N ASP A 183 -10.84 7.09 22.09
CA ASP A 183 -12.15 6.48 22.24
C ASP A 183 -12.34 5.27 21.31
N GLY A 184 -11.24 4.59 20.95
CA GLY A 184 -11.34 3.34 20.19
C GLY A 184 -11.61 3.54 18.70
N GLY A 185 -11.35 4.74 18.18
CA GLY A 185 -11.55 5.07 16.77
C GLY A 185 -12.91 5.70 16.47
N GLU A 186 -13.72 6.02 17.49
CA GLU A 186 -14.98 6.75 17.30
C GLU A 186 -14.71 8.18 16.79
N THR A 187 -13.74 8.88 17.39
CA THR A 187 -13.33 10.22 16.98
C THR A 187 -11.82 10.36 16.82
N TRP A 188 -11.41 11.33 15.98
CA TRP A 188 -10.02 11.56 15.57
C TRP A 188 -9.65 13.03 15.72
N GLU A 189 -8.54 13.30 16.41
CA GLU A 189 -8.01 14.66 16.62
C GLU A 189 -6.67 14.82 15.90
N LYS A 190 -6.55 15.85 15.05
CA LYS A 190 -5.29 16.19 14.37
C LYS A 190 -4.26 16.68 15.40
N THR A 191 -3.02 16.21 15.29
CA THR A 191 -1.88 16.73 16.07
C THR A 191 -1.45 18.12 15.60
N SER A 192 -0.39 18.69 16.21
CA SER A 192 0.25 19.90 15.68
C SER A 192 0.74 19.70 14.25
N GLU A 193 1.06 20.80 13.57
CA GLU A 193 1.77 20.74 12.30
C GLU A 193 3.10 19.97 12.45
N LEU A 194 3.43 19.20 11.43
CA LEU A 194 4.60 18.33 11.42
C LEU A 194 5.84 19.12 10.99
N PRO A 195 7.03 18.74 11.50
CA PRO A 195 8.24 19.57 11.39
C PRO A 195 8.85 19.58 9.98
N SER A 196 8.45 18.67 9.09
CA SER A 196 9.02 18.53 7.76
C SER A 196 7.93 18.26 6.72
N THR A 197 8.13 18.80 5.52
CA THR A 197 7.34 18.49 4.32
C THR A 197 7.98 17.42 3.46
N ARG A 198 9.08 16.79 3.90
CA ARG A 198 9.71 15.65 3.18
C ARG A 198 8.79 14.43 3.17
N LEU A 199 9.13 13.43 2.36
CA LEU A 199 8.34 12.22 2.26
C LEU A 199 8.45 11.41 3.56
N ILE A 200 7.34 11.01 4.16
CA ILE A 200 7.37 10.08 5.30
C ILE A 200 7.95 8.73 4.84
N ALA A 201 9.02 8.29 5.49
CA ALA A 201 9.59 6.97 5.34
C ALA A 201 8.97 6.00 6.35
N PHE A 202 8.96 6.39 7.63
CA PHE A 202 8.42 5.61 8.73
C PHE A 202 7.76 6.53 9.76
N GLY A 203 6.83 5.98 10.54
CA GLY A 203 6.31 6.66 11.71
C GLY A 203 5.46 5.73 12.56
N ALA A 204 5.43 5.97 13.86
CA ALA A 204 4.57 5.26 14.81
C ALA A 204 4.54 5.96 16.16
N PHE A 205 3.54 5.64 16.96
CA PHE A 205 3.58 5.84 18.41
C PHE A 205 3.94 4.53 19.11
N ILE A 206 4.74 4.62 20.17
CA ILE A 206 5.14 3.47 21.02
C ILE A 206 4.47 3.50 22.40
N ASP A 207 3.80 4.61 22.70
CA ASP A 207 2.79 4.78 23.75
C ASP A 207 1.95 6.03 23.43
N GLU A 208 1.03 6.38 24.33
CA GLU A 208 0.09 7.48 24.13
C GLU A 208 0.75 8.87 24.00
N LYS A 209 2.02 9.02 24.40
CA LYS A 209 2.74 10.29 24.41
C LYS A 209 3.91 10.32 23.45
N THR A 210 4.57 9.19 23.27
CA THR A 210 5.84 9.06 22.57
C THR A 210 5.61 8.56 21.15
N GLY A 211 5.94 9.40 20.18
CA GLY A 211 5.79 9.10 18.75
C GLY A 211 7.00 9.56 17.94
N PHE A 212 7.19 8.92 16.80
CA PHE A 212 8.34 9.10 15.94
C PHE A 212 7.94 9.30 14.49
N LEU A 213 8.69 10.13 13.78
CA LEU A 213 8.58 10.35 12.35
C LEU A 213 9.97 10.31 11.73
N SER A 214 10.15 9.45 10.73
CA SER A 214 11.31 9.41 9.86
C SER A 214 10.93 9.88 8.47
N TYR A 215 11.76 10.74 7.90
CA TYR A 215 11.58 11.28 6.57
C TYR A 215 12.65 10.76 5.60
N GLY A 216 12.25 10.60 4.33
CA GLY A 216 13.14 10.31 3.24
C GLY A 216 13.65 11.59 2.57
N THR A 217 14.94 11.64 2.30
CA THR A 217 15.58 12.70 1.51
C THR A 217 16.42 12.08 0.36
N ILE A 218 16.77 12.90 -0.62
CA ILE A 218 17.44 12.46 -1.87
C ILE A 218 18.91 12.09 -1.60
N SER A 219 19.56 12.83 -0.72
CA SER A 219 20.96 12.68 -0.34
C SER A 219 21.09 12.96 1.16
N PRO A 220 20.61 12.05 2.02
CA PRO A 220 20.78 12.24 3.47
C PRO A 220 22.24 12.02 3.86
N GLU A 221 22.72 12.89 4.74
CA GLU A 221 24.01 12.70 5.43
C GLU A 221 23.78 12.03 6.81
N GLU A 222 22.58 12.23 7.38
CA GLU A 222 22.13 11.69 8.66
C GLU A 222 20.60 11.43 8.63
N PRO A 223 20.04 10.70 9.61
CA PRO A 223 18.59 10.50 9.73
C PRO A 223 17.80 11.81 9.92
N ASP A 224 16.87 12.09 9.01
CA ASP A 224 15.84 13.13 9.20
C ASP A 224 14.71 12.56 10.07
N PHE A 225 14.88 12.67 11.39
CA PHE A 225 14.10 11.94 12.38
C PHE A 225 13.64 12.85 13.52
N TYR A 226 12.37 12.72 13.90
CA TYR A 226 11.74 13.55 14.93
C TYR A 226 11.02 12.70 15.96
N VAL A 227 11.01 13.20 17.19
CA VAL A 227 10.29 12.64 18.32
C VAL A 227 9.30 13.65 18.90
N THR A 228 8.13 13.15 19.29
CA THR A 228 7.22 13.81 20.22
C THR A 228 7.17 13.02 21.51
N ASN A 229 7.11 13.71 22.65
CA ASN A 229 6.91 13.12 23.98
C ASN A 229 5.66 13.71 24.67
N ASP A 230 4.80 14.39 23.89
CA ASP A 230 3.61 15.12 24.35
C ASP A 230 2.38 14.90 23.44
N SER A 231 2.25 13.67 22.93
CA SER A 231 1.14 13.24 22.05
C SER A 231 1.05 14.05 20.75
N GLY A 232 2.17 14.46 20.18
CA GLY A 232 2.22 15.23 18.94
C GLY A 232 1.81 16.70 19.12
N SER A 233 1.87 17.24 20.34
CA SER A 233 1.66 18.69 20.56
C SER A 233 2.88 19.49 20.11
N SER A 234 4.07 18.90 20.23
CA SER A 234 5.33 19.41 19.69
C SER A 234 6.22 18.27 19.18
N TRP A 235 7.08 18.60 18.20
CA TRP A 235 8.03 17.67 17.60
C TRP A 235 9.44 18.25 17.68
N ASN A 236 10.40 17.43 18.06
CA ASN A 236 11.81 17.81 18.19
C ASN A 236 12.65 16.90 17.32
N GLN A 237 13.64 17.46 16.63
CA GLN A 237 14.59 16.67 15.87
C GLN A 237 15.45 15.85 16.84
N SER A 238 15.60 14.57 16.54
CA SER A 238 16.50 13.69 17.27
C SER A 238 17.94 13.87 16.78
N ASN A 239 18.90 13.75 17.69
CA ASN A 239 20.32 13.77 17.41
C ASN A 239 20.87 12.34 17.35
N PHE A 240 21.68 12.03 16.33
CA PHE A 240 22.33 10.72 16.18
C PHE A 240 23.85 10.87 16.30
N GLU A 241 24.44 10.20 17.29
CA GLU A 241 25.89 10.10 17.42
C GLU A 241 26.42 8.95 16.55
N ILE A 242 26.71 9.29 15.29
CA ILE A 242 27.23 8.37 14.28
C ILE A 242 28.76 8.41 14.30
N PRO A 243 29.47 7.27 14.46
CA PRO A 243 30.92 7.23 14.34
C PRO A 243 31.38 7.67 12.94
N GLU A 244 32.51 8.39 12.84
CA GLU A 244 33.07 8.93 11.58
C GLU A 244 33.20 7.87 10.47
N ILE A 245 33.49 6.62 10.83
CA ILE A 245 33.57 5.50 9.88
C ILE A 245 32.23 5.11 9.21
N TYR A 246 31.12 5.63 9.72
CA TYR A 246 29.75 5.38 9.25
C TYR A 246 29.03 6.67 8.83
N GLU A 247 29.75 7.78 8.65
CA GLU A 247 29.20 9.03 8.10
C GLU A 247 28.50 8.74 6.76
N GLU A 248 27.28 9.26 6.58
CA GLU A 248 26.41 9.03 5.42
C GLU A 248 26.00 7.56 5.15
N VAL A 249 26.38 6.59 6.00
CA VAL A 249 26.05 5.17 5.80
C VAL A 249 24.67 4.82 6.33
N PHE A 250 24.35 5.22 7.56
CA PHE A 250 23.08 4.90 8.22
C PHE A 250 22.24 6.16 8.35
N VAL A 251 21.25 6.29 7.46
CA VAL A 251 20.66 7.58 7.10
C VAL A 251 19.13 7.60 7.11
N GLN A 252 18.48 6.46 7.34
CA GLN A 252 17.03 6.41 7.42
C GLN A 252 16.60 5.51 8.58
N ALA A 253 16.20 6.14 9.68
CA ALA A 253 15.77 5.47 10.89
C ALA A 253 14.39 4.82 10.72
N GLU A 254 14.24 3.59 11.22
CA GLU A 254 12.96 2.89 11.29
C GLU A 254 12.17 3.35 12.52
N VAL A 255 11.11 2.62 12.87
CA VAL A 255 10.35 2.88 14.09
C VAL A 255 11.11 2.31 15.29
N PRO A 256 11.39 3.10 16.33
CA PRO A 256 12.00 2.58 17.55
C PRO A 256 11.11 1.60 18.30
N ILE A 257 11.73 0.70 19.05
CA ILE A 257 11.07 -0.21 19.97
C ILE A 257 11.51 0.03 21.40
N LYS A 258 10.63 -0.28 22.36
CA LYS A 258 10.98 -0.27 23.78
C LYS A 258 11.83 -1.49 24.10
N VAL A 259 12.99 -1.24 24.69
CA VAL A 259 13.85 -2.28 25.28
C VAL A 259 13.92 -2.09 26.79
N LYS A 260 14.61 -2.99 27.49
CA LYS A 260 14.69 -2.94 28.96
C LYS A 260 15.31 -1.63 29.47
N GLU A 261 16.28 -1.10 28.73
CA GLU A 261 17.07 0.09 29.10
C GLU A 261 16.89 1.17 28.02
N GLY A 262 15.67 1.69 27.89
CA GLY A 262 15.35 2.78 26.96
C GLY A 262 14.75 2.31 25.64
N LEU A 263 15.19 2.91 24.54
CA LEU A 263 14.68 2.64 23.19
C LEU A 263 15.80 2.13 22.29
N GLU A 264 15.44 1.28 21.35
CA GLU A 264 16.32 0.81 20.28
C GLU A 264 15.72 1.20 18.92
N VAL A 265 16.56 1.67 17.99
CA VAL A 265 16.16 1.90 16.61
C VAL A 265 17.19 1.32 15.64
N LEU A 266 16.68 0.74 14.56
CA LEU A 266 17.50 0.33 13.42
C LEU A 266 17.48 1.44 12.37
N VAL A 267 18.64 1.75 11.82
CA VAL A 267 18.84 2.79 10.81
C VAL A 267 19.38 2.13 9.55
N ASN A 268 18.61 2.18 8.47
CA ASN A 268 19.00 1.61 7.18
C ASN A 268 19.78 2.63 6.35
N GLN A 269 20.34 2.15 5.23
CA GLN A 269 21.26 2.93 4.40
C GLN A 269 20.56 3.84 3.37
N GLY A 270 19.23 3.97 3.47
CA GLY A 270 18.44 4.76 2.55
C GLY A 270 18.43 4.21 1.12
N PRO A 271 17.91 4.98 0.16
CA PRO A 271 17.72 4.52 -1.22
C PRO A 271 19.02 4.34 -2.01
N ASN A 272 20.12 4.96 -1.58
CA ASN A 272 21.40 4.97 -2.30
C ASN A 272 22.48 4.14 -1.61
N GLY A 273 22.16 3.44 -0.52
CA GLY A 273 23.13 2.69 0.27
C GLY A 273 23.74 1.51 -0.47
N ASP A 274 25.06 1.41 -0.45
CA ASP A 274 25.85 0.32 -1.02
C ASP A 274 26.82 -0.32 -0.01
N TYR A 275 26.86 0.19 1.22
CA TYR A 275 27.75 -0.26 2.28
C TYR A 275 27.47 -1.73 2.63
N LYS A 276 28.52 -2.56 2.53
CA LYS A 276 28.44 -4.03 2.65
C LYS A 276 27.32 -4.66 1.79
N GLY A 277 27.02 -4.06 0.63
CA GLY A 277 25.98 -4.52 -0.27
C GLY A 277 24.56 -4.35 0.27
N ASN A 278 24.32 -3.33 1.11
CA ASN A 278 23.03 -3.03 1.74
C ASN A 278 22.44 -4.20 2.55
N LYS A 279 23.32 -4.97 3.23
CA LYS A 279 22.93 -6.15 4.03
C LYS A 279 22.92 -5.89 5.54
N VAL A 280 23.30 -4.69 5.95
CA VAL A 280 23.43 -4.31 7.36
C VAL A 280 22.68 -3.02 7.64
N LYS A 281 22.17 -2.92 8.87
CA LYS A 281 21.62 -1.70 9.46
C LYS A 281 22.47 -1.29 10.66
N GLY A 282 22.48 -0.01 10.99
CA GLY A 282 23.04 0.49 12.24
C GLY A 282 22.01 0.37 13.34
N LYS A 283 22.37 -0.19 14.48
CA LYS A 283 21.55 -0.19 15.70
C LYS A 283 21.98 0.97 16.57
N PHE A 284 21.00 1.71 17.07
CA PHE A 284 21.21 2.83 17.98
C PHE A 284 20.30 2.70 19.21
N ILE A 285 20.80 3.16 20.36
CA ILE A 285 20.09 3.13 21.63
C ILE A 285 19.88 4.56 22.14
N SER A 286 18.73 4.80 22.76
CA SER A 286 18.41 6.06 23.43
C SER A 286 17.95 5.82 24.86
N GLU A 287 18.53 6.55 25.81
CA GLU A 287 18.14 6.54 27.23
C GLU A 287 17.24 7.74 27.60
N ASP A 288 16.99 8.66 26.67
CA ASP A 288 16.29 9.92 26.91
C ASP A 288 14.98 10.04 26.11
N ASN A 289 14.30 8.91 25.87
CA ASN A 289 13.07 8.83 25.07
C ASN A 289 13.23 9.37 23.65
N GLY A 290 14.37 9.08 23.03
CA GLY A 290 14.60 9.30 21.60
C GLY A 290 15.04 10.70 21.21
N PHE A 291 15.46 11.55 22.16
CA PHE A 291 16.09 12.83 21.81
C PHE A 291 17.53 12.62 21.30
N ASN A 292 18.30 11.73 21.93
CA ASN A 292 19.66 11.39 21.52
C ASN A 292 19.79 9.88 21.30
N TRP A 293 20.51 9.51 20.24
CA TRP A 293 20.73 8.13 19.82
C TRP A 293 22.22 7.84 19.70
N ILE A 294 22.70 6.80 20.37
CA ILE A 294 24.10 6.39 20.38
C ILE A 294 24.23 5.08 19.60
N PHE A 295 25.22 5.02 18.71
CA PHE A 295 25.50 3.80 17.93
C PHE A 295 25.90 2.63 18.85
N ASP A 296 25.23 1.48 18.69
CA ASP A 296 25.42 0.26 19.48
C ASP A 296 25.88 -0.94 18.63
N GLY A 297 26.05 -0.74 17.31
CA GLY A 297 26.65 -1.74 16.43
C GLY A 297 25.90 -1.94 15.12
N GLU A 298 26.45 -2.82 14.27
CA GLU A 298 25.80 -3.25 13.03
C GLU A 298 24.96 -4.50 13.27
N VAL A 299 23.84 -4.61 12.55
CA VAL A 299 22.96 -5.78 12.57
C VAL A 299 22.71 -6.26 11.15
N ASN A 300 22.81 -7.58 10.91
CA ASN A 300 22.48 -8.17 9.62
C ASN A 300 20.97 -8.14 9.38
N ILE A 301 20.54 -7.75 8.18
CA ILE A 301 19.10 -7.69 7.84
C ILE A 301 18.42 -9.06 7.98
N ASP A 302 19.12 -10.15 7.70
CA ASP A 302 18.56 -11.51 7.81
C ASP A 302 18.27 -11.92 9.26
N GLU A 303 18.86 -11.24 10.24
CA GLU A 303 18.64 -11.47 11.68
C GLU A 303 17.50 -10.60 12.25
N THR A 304 16.90 -9.71 11.43
CA THR A 304 15.87 -8.74 11.84
C THR A 304 14.42 -9.16 11.52
N LYS A 305 14.19 -10.44 11.21
CA LYS A 305 12.87 -11.01 10.88
C LYS A 305 12.18 -11.68 12.05
#